data_AF-A0A7Z0I2I2-F1
#
_entry.id   AF-A0A7Z0I2I2-F1
#
_cell.length_a   1.000
_cell.length_b   1.000
_cell.length_c   1.000
_cell.angle_alpha   90.00
_cell.angle_beta   90.00
_cell.angle_gamma   90.00
#
_symmetry.space_group_name_H-M   'P 1'
#
loop_
_entity.id
_entity.type
_entity.pdbx_description
1 polymer ?
#
loop_
_entity_poly.entity_id
_entity_poly.type
_entity_poly.pdbx_seq_one_letter_code
_entity_poly.pdbx_strand_id
1 'polypeptide(L)'
;METSGNHSDEPGFCRESLEEFVSVMGEARASEWLDALAERLSSAFEDRNGDPSEIRNMAHSTVSRAGTLGFMELANRCAKLEQAITRRRNYVEELEDVRDEARRVMNVLSRLRVDLKREMRPDDD
;
A
#
# COMPACT_ATOMS: atom_id res chain seq x y z
N MET A 1 -2.43 -27.22 -21.45
CA MET A 1 -1.26 -26.40 -21.07
C MET A 1 -1.74 -24.99 -21.34
N GLU A 2 -2.27 -24.26 -20.37
CA GLU A 2 -1.48 -23.57 -19.34
C GLU A 2 -2.11 -23.73 -17.94
N THR A 3 -1.30 -24.17 -16.98
CA THR A 3 -1.60 -24.12 -15.55
C THR A 3 -0.74 -23.00 -14.96
N SER A 4 -1.34 -21.82 -14.79
CA SER A 4 -0.80 -20.74 -13.96
C SER A 4 -2.00 -20.33 -13.10
N GLY A 5 -2.28 -21.05 -12.01
CA GLY A 5 -1.52 -20.95 -10.77
C GLY A 5 -2.25 -19.91 -9.93
N ASN A 6 -3.01 -20.33 -8.92
CA ASN A 6 -3.66 -19.44 -7.95
C ASN A 6 -2.61 -18.52 -7.30
N HIS A 7 -2.49 -17.28 -7.79
CA HIS A 7 -1.61 -16.28 -7.18
C HIS A 7 -2.35 -15.66 -5.99
N SER A 8 -2.04 -16.17 -4.80
CA SER A 8 -2.28 -15.58 -3.46
C SER A 8 -3.36 -14.47 -3.41
N ASP A 9 -4.60 -14.91 -3.17
CA ASP A 9 -5.86 -14.14 -3.18
C ASP A 9 -5.97 -13.16 -1.98
N GLU A 10 -5.03 -12.22 -1.82
CA GLU A 10 -5.24 -11.12 -0.88
C GLU A 10 -6.06 -10.03 -1.59
N PRO A 11 -7.35 -9.83 -1.25
CA PRO A 11 -8.24 -8.94 -1.99
C PRO A 11 -7.64 -7.53 -2.16
N GLY A 12 -7.52 -7.02 -3.37
CA GLY A 12 -6.98 -5.66 -3.59
C GLY A 12 -5.45 -5.53 -3.51
N PHE A 13 -4.71 -6.63 -3.40
CA PHE A 13 -3.25 -6.68 -3.61
C PHE A 13 -2.92 -7.51 -4.86
N CYS A 14 -2.22 -6.92 -5.81
CA CYS A 14 -1.74 -7.56 -7.03
C CYS A 14 -0.26 -7.94 -6.86
N ARG A 15 0.00 -9.22 -6.60
CA ARG A 15 1.37 -9.72 -6.42
C ARG A 15 2.22 -9.55 -7.67
N GLU A 16 1.66 -9.79 -8.84
CA GLU A 16 2.37 -9.66 -10.13
C GLU A 16 2.91 -8.23 -10.33
N SER A 17 2.16 -7.21 -9.93
CA SER A 17 2.62 -5.81 -10.00
C SER A 17 3.82 -5.55 -9.09
N LEU A 18 3.86 -6.17 -7.91
CA LEU A 18 5.01 -6.08 -7.02
C LEU A 18 6.22 -6.84 -7.60
N GLU A 19 6.01 -8.04 -8.15
CA GLU A 19 7.08 -8.83 -8.78
C GLU A 19 7.67 -8.12 -10.00
N GLU A 20 6.84 -7.50 -10.84
CA GLU A 20 7.30 -6.66 -11.94
C GLU A 20 8.10 -5.46 -11.43
N PHE A 21 7.62 -4.78 -10.40
CA PHE A 21 8.34 -3.67 -9.78
C PHE A 21 9.71 -4.10 -9.21
N VAL A 22 9.76 -5.24 -8.52
CA VAL A 22 11.00 -5.85 -8.00
C VAL A 22 11.95 -6.19 -9.14
N SER A 23 11.44 -6.77 -10.24
CA SER A 23 12.23 -7.12 -11.43
C SER A 23 12.89 -5.89 -12.07
N VAL A 24 12.21 -4.74 -12.08
CA VAL A 24 12.72 -3.49 -12.67
C VAL A 24 13.65 -2.73 -11.71
N MET A 25 13.28 -2.63 -10.43
CA MET A 25 13.96 -1.75 -9.46
C MET A 25 14.99 -2.48 -8.58
N GLY A 26 14.89 -3.79 -8.49
CA GLY A 26 15.62 -4.64 -7.55
C GLY A 26 14.94 -4.74 -6.18
N GLU A 27 15.16 -5.89 -5.52
CA GLU A 27 14.55 -6.24 -4.22
C GLU A 27 14.87 -5.23 -3.12
N ALA A 28 16.11 -4.73 -3.05
CA ALA A 28 16.49 -3.74 -2.04
C ALA A 28 15.67 -2.45 -2.15
N ARG A 29 15.49 -1.94 -3.38
CA ARG A 29 14.70 -0.73 -3.64
C ARG A 29 13.22 -0.98 -3.40
N ALA A 30 12.71 -2.17 -3.77
CA ALA A 30 11.35 -2.56 -3.47
C ALA A 30 11.10 -2.62 -1.96
N SER A 31 12.02 -3.19 -1.17
CA SER A 31 11.93 -3.19 0.28
C SER A 31 11.90 -1.77 0.85
N GLU A 32 12.77 -0.86 0.39
CA GLU A 32 12.75 0.54 0.83
C GLU A 32 11.39 1.22 0.56
N TRP A 33 10.76 0.92 -0.58
CA TRP A 33 9.45 1.47 -0.94
C TRP A 33 8.32 0.88 -0.10
N LEU A 34 8.37 -0.41 0.20
CA LEU A 34 7.45 -1.07 1.12
C LEU A 34 7.62 -0.57 2.56
N ASP A 35 8.86 -0.24 2.97
CA ASP A 35 9.18 0.44 4.22
C ASP A 35 8.55 1.82 4.30
N ALA A 36 8.84 2.67 3.32
CA ALA A 36 8.28 4.00 3.25
C ALA A 36 6.75 4.02 3.16
N LEU A 37 6.13 3.00 2.53
CA LEU A 37 4.67 2.88 2.50
C LEU A 37 4.10 2.57 3.88
N ALA A 38 4.65 1.59 4.63
CA ALA A 38 4.08 1.27 5.95
C ALA A 38 4.30 2.39 6.98
N GLU A 39 5.48 3.01 6.98
CA GLU A 39 5.74 4.16 7.85
C GLU A 39 4.73 5.28 7.59
N ARG A 40 4.45 5.52 6.29
CA ARG A 40 3.43 6.48 5.90
C ARG A 40 2.06 6.05 6.40
N LEU A 41 1.64 4.81 6.20
CA LEU A 41 0.31 4.33 6.61
C LEU A 41 0.08 4.43 8.13
N SER A 42 1.07 4.04 8.93
CA SER A 42 1.01 4.14 10.39
C SER A 42 0.97 5.60 10.86
N SER A 43 1.84 6.47 10.32
CA SER A 43 1.86 7.90 10.70
C SER A 43 0.65 8.69 10.19
N ALA A 44 0.14 8.33 9.02
CA ALA A 44 -0.90 9.06 8.29
C ALA A 44 -2.28 8.92 8.91
N PHE A 45 -2.64 7.69 9.25
CA PHE A 45 -4.04 7.32 9.44
C PHE A 45 -4.38 6.94 10.88
N GLU A 46 -3.41 6.64 11.75
CA GLU A 46 -3.69 6.31 13.17
C GLU A 46 -4.10 7.53 14.00
N ASP A 47 -3.50 8.70 13.81
CA ASP A 47 -3.58 9.79 14.81
C ASP A 47 -4.21 11.10 14.30
N ARG A 48 -4.41 11.26 12.98
CA ARG A 48 -4.76 12.58 12.43
C ARG A 48 -6.27 12.83 12.38
N ASN A 49 -6.76 13.66 13.30
CA ASN A 49 -7.81 14.67 13.03
C ASN A 49 -7.16 15.95 12.47
N GLY A 50 -6.24 15.78 11.51
CA GLY A 50 -5.43 16.86 10.94
C GLY A 50 -6.21 17.78 10.01
N ASP A 51 -5.56 18.83 9.52
CA ASP A 51 -6.17 19.74 8.54
C ASP A 51 -6.57 18.95 7.27
N PRO A 52 -7.77 19.21 6.68
CA PRO A 52 -8.21 18.51 5.48
C PRO A 52 -7.21 18.59 4.31
N SER A 53 -6.47 19.70 4.18
CA SER A 53 -5.44 19.86 3.14
C SER A 53 -4.27 18.89 3.33
N GLU A 54 -3.85 18.67 4.59
CA GLU A 54 -2.82 17.68 4.91
C GLU A 54 -3.28 16.26 4.58
N ILE A 55 -4.51 15.92 4.99
CA ILE A 55 -5.11 14.60 4.73
C ILE A 55 -5.20 14.36 3.22
N ARG A 56 -5.61 15.37 2.44
CA ARG A 56 -5.68 15.27 0.98
C ARG A 56 -4.31 15.06 0.35
N ASN A 57 -3.31 15.86 0.71
CA ASN A 57 -1.96 15.75 0.12
C ASN A 57 -1.33 14.38 0.46
N MET A 58 -1.63 13.88 1.64
CA MET A 58 -1.22 12.56 2.11
C MET A 58 -1.89 11.43 1.33
N ALA A 59 -3.21 11.50 1.14
CA ALA A 59 -3.96 10.57 0.31
C ALA A 59 -3.40 10.56 -1.13
N HIS A 60 -3.23 11.73 -1.73
CA HIS A 60 -2.66 11.89 -3.08
C HIS A 60 -1.32 11.18 -3.24
N SER A 61 -0.38 11.43 -2.32
CA SER A 61 0.94 10.80 -2.35
C SER A 61 0.89 9.27 -2.17
N THR A 62 -0.13 8.79 -1.47
CA THR A 62 -0.33 7.36 -1.19
C THR A 62 -0.93 6.65 -2.40
N VAL A 63 -1.80 7.29 -3.18
CA VAL A 63 -2.39 6.74 -4.42
C VAL A 63 -1.31 6.23 -5.37
N SER A 64 -0.33 7.07 -5.71
CA SER A 64 0.70 6.69 -6.69
C SER A 64 1.56 5.53 -6.20
N ARG A 65 2.03 5.58 -4.94
CA ARG A 65 2.89 4.52 -4.39
C ARG A 65 2.14 3.21 -4.22
N ALA A 66 0.91 3.26 -3.71
CA ALA A 66 0.06 2.09 -3.53
C ALA A 66 -0.25 1.43 -4.89
N GLY A 67 -0.59 2.23 -5.90
CA GLY A 67 -0.86 1.73 -7.25
C GLY A 67 0.35 1.03 -7.87
N THR A 68 1.55 1.64 -7.80
CA THR A 68 2.79 1.04 -8.33
C THR A 68 3.14 -0.28 -7.65
N LEU A 69 2.89 -0.41 -6.34
CA LEU A 69 3.21 -1.62 -5.57
C LEU A 69 2.09 -2.68 -5.61
N GLY A 70 1.04 -2.47 -6.40
CA GLY A 70 -0.07 -3.42 -6.56
C GLY A 70 -1.19 -3.31 -5.52
N PHE A 71 -1.16 -2.34 -4.60
CA PHE A 71 -2.23 -2.08 -3.62
C PHE A 71 -3.35 -1.23 -4.21
N MET A 72 -4.04 -1.77 -5.21
CA MET A 72 -5.05 -1.01 -5.98
C MET A 72 -6.23 -0.54 -5.12
N GLU A 73 -6.67 -1.34 -4.14
CA GLU A 73 -7.80 -0.94 -3.29
C GLU A 73 -7.43 0.23 -2.36
N LEU A 74 -6.21 0.22 -1.80
CA LEU A 74 -5.69 1.36 -1.03
C LEU A 74 -5.62 2.62 -1.91
N ALA A 75 -5.11 2.49 -3.14
CA ALA A 75 -5.05 3.61 -4.07
C ALA A 75 -6.45 4.17 -4.38
N ASN A 76 -7.43 3.29 -4.62
CA ASN A 76 -8.82 3.66 -4.87
C ASN A 76 -9.47 4.39 -3.69
N ARG A 77 -9.30 3.87 -2.46
CA ARG A 77 -9.84 4.49 -1.24
C ARG A 77 -9.18 5.84 -0.97
N CYS A 78 -7.86 5.98 -1.14
CA CYS A 78 -7.18 7.28 -1.04
C CYS A 78 -7.69 8.28 -2.09
N ALA A 79 -7.95 7.84 -3.33
CA ALA A 79 -8.52 8.71 -4.36
C ALA A 79 -9.94 9.18 -4.03
N LYS A 80 -10.77 8.33 -3.42
CA LYS A 80 -12.11 8.70 -2.93
C LYS A 80 -12.03 9.74 -1.82
N LEU A 81 -11.15 9.55 -0.85
CA LEU A 81 -10.90 10.51 0.23
C LEU A 81 -10.42 11.87 -0.32
N GLU A 82 -9.49 11.86 -1.28
CA GLU A 82 -9.01 13.07 -1.95
C GLU A 82 -10.16 13.84 -2.62
N GLN A 83 -11.06 13.13 -3.31
CA GLN A 83 -12.23 13.71 -3.95
C GLN A 83 -13.25 14.27 -2.95
N ALA A 84 -13.51 13.55 -1.85
CA ALA A 84 -14.43 14.00 -0.80
C ALA A 84 -13.97 15.33 -0.19
N ILE A 85 -12.67 15.43 0.15
CA ILE A 85 -12.06 16.65 0.68
C ILE A 85 -12.10 17.78 -0.36
N THR A 86 -11.71 17.49 -1.61
CA THR A 86 -11.69 18.49 -2.68
C THR A 86 -13.08 19.07 -2.97
N ARG A 87 -14.12 18.23 -2.88
CA ARG A 87 -15.52 18.63 -3.04
C ARG A 87 -16.12 19.26 -1.78
N ARG A 88 -15.32 19.46 -0.73
CA ARG A 88 -15.75 19.97 0.60
C ARG A 88 -16.96 19.20 1.17
N ARG A 89 -17.00 17.90 0.93
CA ARG A 89 -18.02 17.01 1.50
C ARG A 89 -17.56 16.53 2.87
N ASN A 90 -18.50 16.01 3.67
CA ASN A 90 -18.12 15.21 4.82
C ASN A 90 -17.29 14.02 4.33
N TYR A 91 -16.11 13.82 4.89
CA TYR A 91 -15.12 12.83 4.44
C TYR A 91 -14.80 11.79 5.53
N VAL A 92 -15.59 11.76 6.61
CA VAL A 92 -15.38 10.88 7.77
C VAL A 92 -15.44 9.42 7.35
N GLU A 93 -16.46 9.04 6.57
CA GLU A 93 -16.62 7.66 6.09
C GLU A 93 -15.45 7.24 5.19
N GLU A 94 -15.03 8.09 4.24
CA GLU A 94 -13.89 7.81 3.38
C GLU A 94 -12.57 7.74 4.15
N LEU A 95 -12.43 8.52 5.23
CA LEU A 95 -11.26 8.46 6.10
C LEU A 95 -11.22 7.17 6.91
N GLU A 96 -12.36 6.71 7.44
CA GLU A 96 -12.48 5.41 8.10
C GLU A 96 -12.18 4.26 7.14
N ASP A 97 -12.73 4.31 5.92
CA ASP A 97 -12.45 3.33 4.88
C ASP A 97 -10.95 3.23 4.56
N VAL A 98 -10.25 4.36 4.48
CA VAL A 98 -8.80 4.38 4.23
C VAL A 98 -8.03 3.85 5.44
N ARG A 99 -8.47 4.13 6.67
CA ARG A 99 -7.86 3.59 7.90
C ARG A 99 -7.96 2.06 7.96
N ASP A 100 -9.12 1.50 7.66
CA ASP A 100 -9.32 0.05 7.65
C ASP A 100 -8.47 -0.63 6.58
N GLU A 101 -8.43 -0.07 5.37
CA GLU A 101 -7.56 -0.61 4.32
C GLU A 101 -6.08 -0.42 4.64
N ALA A 102 -5.68 0.68 5.26
CA ALA A 102 -4.31 0.90 5.72
C ALA A 102 -3.88 -0.20 6.72
N ARG A 103 -4.73 -0.53 7.70
CA ARG A 103 -4.47 -1.64 8.65
C ARG A 103 -4.34 -2.97 7.92
N ARG A 104 -5.20 -3.22 6.94
CA ARG A 104 -5.14 -4.42 6.11
C ARG A 104 -3.82 -4.49 5.34
N VAL A 105 -3.46 -3.44 4.62
CA VAL A 105 -2.21 -3.35 3.86
C VAL A 105 -0.99 -3.49 4.77
N MET A 106 -1.00 -2.93 5.97
CA MET A 106 0.10 -3.13 6.94
C MET A 106 0.31 -4.61 7.30
N ASN A 107 -0.77 -5.40 7.44
CA ASN A 107 -0.66 -6.85 7.62
C ASN A 107 -0.03 -7.55 6.41
N VAL A 108 -0.42 -7.15 5.19
CA VAL A 108 0.17 -7.67 3.95
C VAL A 108 1.66 -7.31 3.86
N LEU A 109 2.01 -6.05 4.10
CA LEU A 109 3.39 -5.56 4.09
C LEU A 109 4.26 -6.30 5.11
N SER A 110 3.74 -6.59 6.31
CA SER A 110 4.49 -7.36 7.30
C SER A 110 4.85 -8.76 6.80
N ARG A 111 3.99 -9.41 6.01
CA ARG A 111 4.26 -10.73 5.43
C ARG A 111 5.28 -10.63 4.30
N LEU A 112 5.03 -9.72 3.35
CA LEU A 112 5.91 -9.51 2.20
C LEU A 112 7.35 -9.19 2.60
N ARG A 113 7.55 -8.41 3.67
CA ARG A 113 8.89 -8.12 4.19
C ARG A 113 9.60 -9.34 4.76
N VAL A 114 8.86 -10.26 5.38
CA VAL A 114 9.43 -11.50 5.90
C VAL A 114 9.82 -12.39 4.72
N ASP A 115 8.99 -12.47 3.68
CA ASP A 115 9.28 -13.22 2.45
C ASP A 115 10.51 -12.66 1.73
N LEU A 116 10.54 -11.35 1.44
CA LEU A 116 11.70 -10.68 0.82
C LEU A 116 12.99 -10.85 1.63
N LYS A 117 12.95 -10.71 2.96
CA LYS A 117 14.13 -10.94 3.81
C LYS A 117 14.60 -12.39 3.83
N ARG A 118 13.70 -13.35 3.62
CA ARG A 118 14.03 -14.77 3.57
C ARG A 118 14.69 -15.14 2.25
N GLU A 119 14.25 -14.55 1.14
CA GLU A 119 14.89 -14.70 -0.17
C GLU A 119 16.29 -14.05 -0.22
N MET A 120 16.49 -12.95 0.51
CA MET A 120 17.81 -12.32 0.68
C MET A 120 18.82 -13.11 1.54
N ARG A 121 18.44 -14.26 2.12
CA ARG A 121 19.38 -15.21 2.75
C ARG A 121 19.52 -16.47 1.88
N PRO A 122 20.29 -16.44 0.77
CA PRO A 122 20.86 -17.67 0.25
C PRO A 122 22.05 -18.03 1.16
N ASP A 123 21.86 -19.06 1.98
CA ASP A 123 22.91 -19.83 2.67
C ASP A 123 23.84 -19.02 3.62
N ASP A 124 23.44 -18.93 4.89
CA ASP A 124 24.43 -18.98 5.99
C ASP A 124 24.71 -20.49 6.23
N ASP A 125 25.79 -20.96 5.60
CA ASP A 125 26.63 -22.18 5.82
C ASP A 125 25.96 -23.54 6.11
#